data_AF-A0A7C8AHE4-F1
#
_entry.id   AF-A0A7C8AHE4-F1
#
_cell.length_a   1.000
_cell.length_b   1.000
_cell.length_c   1.000
_cell.angle_alpha   90.00
_cell.angle_beta   90.00
_cell.angle_gamma   90.00
#
_symmetry.space_group_name_H-M   'P 1'
#
loop_
_entity.id
_entity.type
_entity.pdbx_description
1 polymer ?
#
loop_
_entity_poly.entity_id
_entity_poly.type
_entity_poly.pdbx_seq_one_letter_code
_entity_poly.pdbx_strand_id
1 'polypeptide(L)' 'MDAVIYLIAGPLFLISLVAHLYVKLRLRPRQGSDFDDYYHEFEGRHPDFARYEKWSQITFVTAVIAALLLFVATAI' A
#
# COMPACT_ATOMS: atom_id res chain seq x y z
N MET A 1 -24.37 -2.49 15.14
CA MET A 1 -23.86 -2.52 13.75
C MET A 1 -22.34 -2.37 13.73
N ASP A 2 -21.79 -1.70 14.75
CA ASP A 2 -20.38 -1.35 14.88
C ASP A 2 -19.50 -2.58 15.02
N ALA A 3 -19.95 -3.60 15.75
CA ALA A 3 -19.24 -4.88 15.88
C ALA A 3 -18.97 -5.57 14.53
N VAL A 4 -19.88 -5.47 13.56
CA VAL A 4 -19.69 -6.03 12.21
C VAL A 4 -18.66 -5.19 11.44
N ILE A 5 -18.71 -3.86 11.58
CA ILE A 5 -17.75 -2.97 10.94
C ILE A 5 -16.35 -3.20 11.51
N TYR A 6 -16.18 -3.34 12.83
CA TYR A 6 -14.89 -3.69 13.44
C TYR A 6 -14.37 -5.05 13.00
N LEU A 7 -15.25 -6.06 12.90
CA LEU A 7 -14.87 -7.41 12.47
C LEU A 7 -14.31 -7.43 11.04
N ILE A 8 -14.76 -6.52 10.18
CA ILE A 8 -14.32 -6.44 8.78
C ILE A 8 -13.19 -5.42 8.62
N ALA A 9 -13.39 -4.18 9.09
CA ALA A 9 -12.47 -3.07 8.90
C ALA A 9 -11.18 -3.22 9.70
N GLY A 10 -11.23 -3.85 10.89
CA GLY A 10 -10.04 -4.10 11.71
C GLY A 10 -9.02 -5.00 11.00
N PRO A 11 -9.39 -6.24 10.62
CA PRO A 11 -8.52 -7.11 9.84
C PRO A 11 -8.14 -6.51 8.49
N LEU A 12 -9.06 -5.84 7.80
CA LEU A 12 -8.78 -5.19 6.52
C LEU A 12 -7.68 -4.12 6.67
N PHE A 13 -7.76 -3.30 7.72
CA PHE A 13 -6.74 -2.29 8.00
C PHE A 13 -5.38 -2.94 8.29
N LEU A 14 -5.34 -3.96 9.15
CA LEU A 14 -4.09 -4.65 9.50
C LEU A 14 -3.45 -5.34 8.30
N ILE A 15 -4.23 -6.07 7.51
CA ILE A 15 -3.75 -6.76 6.29
C ILE A 15 -3.22 -5.72 5.30
N SER A 16 -3.96 -4.63 5.10
CA SER A 16 -3.57 -3.57 4.16
C SER A 16 -2.28 -2.86 4.61
N LEU A 17 -2.13 -2.61 5.92
CA LEU A 17 -0.94 -1.99 6.48
C LEU A 17 0.29 -2.90 6.33
N VAL A 18 0.16 -4.19 6.70
CA VAL A 18 1.24 -5.17 6.53
C VAL A 18 1.61 -5.33 5.06
N ALA A 19 0.61 -5.42 4.17
CA ALA A 19 0.84 -5.48 2.74
C ALA A 19 1.54 -4.23 2.20
N HIS A 20 1.15 -3.03 2.66
CA HIS A 20 1.79 -1.78 2.26
C HIS A 20 3.26 -1.74 2.69
N LEU A 21 3.55 -2.10 3.95
CA LEU A 21 4.92 -2.20 4.45
C LEU A 21 5.73 -3.24 3.69
N TYR A 22 5.14 -4.40 3.39
CA TYR A 22 5.79 -5.44 2.60
C TYR A 22 6.13 -4.95 1.19
N VAL A 23 5.22 -4.24 0.51
CA VAL A 23 5.48 -3.63 -0.80
C VAL A 23 6.64 -2.63 -0.69
N LYS A 24 6.60 -1.72 0.30
CA LYS A 24 7.66 -0.73 0.57
C LYS A 24 9.03 -1.32 0.90
N LEU A 25 9.08 -2.45 1.58
CA LEU A 25 10.35 -3.05 2.01
C LEU A 25 10.91 -4.02 0.98
N ARG A 26 10.06 -4.82 0.34
CA ARG A 26 10.49 -5.93 -0.52
C ARG A 26 10.40 -5.62 -2.00
N LEU A 27 9.40 -4.86 -2.42
CA LEU A 27 9.19 -4.51 -3.83
C LEU A 27 9.77 -3.15 -4.18
N ARG A 28 10.29 -2.39 -3.21
CA ARG A 28 11.00 -1.15 -3.50
C ARG A 28 12.24 -1.49 -4.33
N PRO A 29 12.34 -1.01 -5.57
CA PRO A 29 13.53 -1.23 -6.38
C PRO A 29 14.73 -0.62 -5.64
N ARG A 30 15.79 -1.41 -5.46
CA ARG A 30 17.03 -0.95 -4.82
C ARG A 30 17.66 0.08 -5.75
N GLN A 31 17.69 1.34 -5.30
CA GLN A 31 18.63 2.34 -5.83
C GLN A 31 20.04 1.82 -5.57
N GLY A 32 20.80 1.50 -6.62
CA GLY A 32 22.25 1.26 -6.49
C GLY A 32 22.82 -0.12 -6.83
N SER A 33 22.29 -0.88 -7.80
CA SER A 33 23.14 -1.94 -8.40
C SER A 33 22.93 -2.26 -9.88
N ASP A 34 22.18 -1.45 -10.61
CA ASP A 34 22.02 -1.50 -12.09
C ASP A 34 21.06 -0.40 -12.59
N PHE A 35 20.34 0.26 -11.67
CA PHE A 35 19.34 1.30 -11.95
C PHE A 35 19.89 2.73 -12.03
N ASP A 36 21.13 2.99 -11.59
CA ASP A 36 21.71 4.35 -11.58
C ASP A 36 22.13 4.83 -12.98
N ASP A 37 22.25 3.94 -13.96
CA ASP A 37 22.60 4.29 -15.34
C ASP A 37 21.37 4.53 -16.25
N TYR A 38 20.15 4.34 -15.73
CA TYR A 38 18.93 4.68 -16.45
C TYR A 38 18.48 6.10 -16.07
N TYR A 39 18.44 6.99 -17.05
CA TYR A 39 17.89 8.34 -16.93
C TYR A 39 16.58 8.33 -16.12
N HIS A 40 16.48 9.19 -15.10
CA HIS A 40 15.29 9.40 -14.24
C HIS A 40 13.97 9.49 -15.05
N GLU A 41 14.04 9.94 -16.30
CA GLU A 41 12.93 10.04 -17.26
C GLU A 41 12.29 8.70 -17.65
N PHE A 42 12.94 7.56 -17.38
CA PHE A 42 12.47 6.22 -17.75
C PHE A 42 12.16 5.32 -16.54
N GLU A 43 12.33 5.78 -15.30
CA GLU A 43 12.01 5.00 -14.09
C GLU A 43 10.55 4.52 -14.07
N GLY A 44 9.62 5.36 -14.54
CA GLY A 44 8.20 5.00 -14.67
C GLY A 44 7.88 3.98 -15.77
N ARG A 45 8.82 3.69 -16.68
CA ARG A 45 8.64 2.67 -17.73
C ARG A 45 9.17 1.29 -17.36
N HIS A 46 9.88 1.16 -16.23
CA HIS A 46 10.34 -0.15 -15.80
C HIS A 46 9.16 -0.96 -15.25
N PRO A 47 8.90 -2.18 -15.77
CA PRO A 47 7.72 -2.96 -15.40
C PRO A 47 7.66 -3.25 -13.88
N ASP A 48 8.82 -3.39 -13.23
CA ASP A 48 8.91 -3.60 -11.79
C ASP A 48 8.58 -2.35 -10.97
N PHE A 49 8.95 -1.16 -11.45
CA PHE A 49 8.60 0.10 -10.79
C PHE A 49 7.11 0.38 -10.92
N ALA A 50 6.54 0.19 -12.11
CA ALA A 50 5.10 0.30 -12.34
C ALA A 50 4.30 -0.71 -11.50
N ARG A 51 4.83 -1.93 -11.30
CA ARG A 51 4.23 -2.92 -10.41
C ARG A 51 4.31 -2.47 -8.95
N TYR A 52 5.48 -2.04 -8.49
CA TYR A 52 5.66 -1.50 -7.13
C TYR A 52 4.68 -0.36 -6.84
N GLU A 53 4.58 0.61 -7.74
CA GLU A 53 3.70 1.78 -7.60
C GLU A 53 2.23 1.37 -7.52
N LYS A 54 1.75 0.51 -8.43
CA LYS A 54 0.37 0.01 -8.40
C LYS A 54 0.02 -0.70 -7.10
N TRP A 55 0.87 -1.63 -6.64
CA TRP A 55 0.63 -2.35 -5.38
C TRP A 55 0.73 -1.44 -4.16
N SER A 56 1.64 -0.47 -4.18
CA SER A 56 1.80 0.54 -3.13
C SER A 56 0.54 1.41 -3.03
N GLN A 57 0.02 1.86 -4.17
CA GLN A 57 -1.19 2.68 -4.23
C GLN A 57 -2.43 1.91 -3.77
N ILE A 58 -2.63 0.67 -4.23
CA ILE A 58 -3.77 -0.17 -3.82
C ILE A 58 -3.75 -0.39 -2.31
N THR A 59 -2.62 -0.87 -1.77
CA THR A 59 -2.50 -1.14 -0.32
C THR A 59 -2.64 0.12 0.52
N PHE A 60 -2.22 1.28 0.01
CA PHE A 60 -2.42 2.55 0.70
C PHE A 60 -3.89 2.99 0.69
N VAL A 61 -4.54 2.99 -0.47
CA VAL A 61 -5.96 3.38 -0.60
C VAL A 61 -6.85 2.46 0.23
N THR A 62 -6.61 1.14 0.19
CA THR A 62 -7.36 0.18 1.01
C THR A 62 -7.13 0.42 2.50
N ALA A 63 -5.91 0.78 2.94
CA ALA A 63 -5.64 1.11 4.33
C ALA A 63 -6.38 2.38 4.76
N VAL A 64 -6.42 3.41 3.91
CA VAL A 64 -7.17 4.65 4.18
C VAL A 64 -8.67 4.38 4.29
N ILE A 65 -9.24 3.60 3.37
CA ILE A 65 -10.67 3.23 3.43
C ILE A 65 -10.98 2.45 4.72
N ALA A 66 -10.14 1.48 5.07
CA ALA A 66 -10.31 0.70 6.29
C ALA A 66 -10.20 1.59 7.55
N ALA A 67 -9.27 2.54 7.57
CA ALA A 67 -9.14 3.51 8.66
C ALA A 67 -10.37 4.42 8.78
N LEU A 68 -10.92 4.90 7.67
CA LEU A 68 -12.15 5.69 7.65
C LEU A 68 -13.35 4.89 8.16
N LEU A 69 -13.46 3.61 7.78
CA LEU A 69 -14.52 2.73 8.29
C LEU A 69 -14.41 2.50 9.80
N LEU A 70 -13.19 2.28 10.30
CA LEU A 70 -12.94 2.17 11.74
C LEU A 70 -13.30 3.47 12.46
N PHE A 71 -12.94 4.63 11.90
CA PHE A 71 -13.28 5.92 12.47
C PHE A 71 -14.80 6.13 12.56
N VAL A 72 -15.55 5.81 11.50
CA VAL A 72 -17.01 5.88 11.51
C VAL A 72 -17.60 4.95 12.57
N ALA A 73 -17.09 3.72 12.70
CA ALA A 73 -17.55 2.77 13.71
C ALA A 73 -17.23 3.19 15.15
N THR A 74 -16.21 4.02 15.37
CA THR A 74 -15.89 4.60 16.70
C THR A 74 -16.69 5.86 17.00
N ALA A 75 -17.12 6.59 15.96
CA ALA A 75 -17.78 7.88 16.10
C ALA A 75 -19.31 7.77 16.26
N ILE A 76 -19.88 6.60 15.96
CA ILE A 76 -21.29 6.25 16.13
C ILE A 76 -21.43 5.39 17.38
#